data_AF-A0A3E2NGM7-F1
#
_entry.id   AF-A0A3E2NGM7-F1
#
_cell.length_a   1.000
_cell.length_b   1.000
_cell.length_c   1.000
_cell.angle_alpha   90.00
_cell.angle_beta   90.00
_cell.angle_gamma   90.00
#
_symmetry.space_group_name_H-M   'P 1'
#
loop_
_entity.id
_entity.type
_entity.pdbx_description
1 polymer ?
#
loop_
_entity_poly.entity_id
_entity_poly.type
_entity_poly.pdbx_seq_one_letter_code
_entity_poly.pdbx_strand_id
1 'polypeptide(L)' 'MILNRKKLRAWEKSAHILFTKEQEAIILERFGTEPGDGHEWSEQDIAEQIRKIVRDNPAPPPKLPDFLK' A
#
# COMPACT_ATOMS: atom_id res chain seq x y z
N MET A 1 6.06 -4.16 13.84
CA MET A 1 4.68 -3.62 13.77
C MET A 1 3.78 -4.45 12.85
N ILE A 2 2.52 -4.71 13.22
CA ILE A 2 1.49 -5.26 12.31
C ILE A 2 0.66 -4.13 11.68
N LEU A 3 0.50 -4.16 10.36
CA LEU A 3 -0.28 -3.22 9.57
C LEU A 3 -1.70 -3.76 9.34
N ASN A 4 -2.71 -3.02 9.75
CA ASN A 4 -4.11 -3.36 9.46
C ASN A 4 -4.75 -2.33 8.52
N ARG A 5 -5.93 -2.64 8.00
CA ARG A 5 -6.67 -1.73 7.09
C ARG A 5 -6.85 -0.32 7.64
N LYS A 6 -7.06 -0.18 8.96
CA LYS A 6 -7.23 1.14 9.59
C LYS A 6 -5.95 1.97 9.52
N LYS A 7 -4.80 1.35 9.79
CA LYS A 7 -3.48 1.99 9.68
C LYS A 7 -3.14 2.34 8.23
N LEU A 8 -3.41 1.42 7.31
CA LEU A 8 -3.16 1.65 5.88
C LEU A 8 -3.99 2.84 5.34
N ARG A 9 -5.28 2.94 5.73
CA ARG A 9 -6.13 4.09 5.37
C ARG A 9 -5.69 5.41 5.99
N ALA A 10 -5.17 5.38 7.22
CA ALA A 10 -4.59 6.57 7.83
C ALA A 10 -3.39 7.06 7.01
N TRP A 11 -2.62 6.11 6.47
CA TRP A 11 -1.47 6.40 5.63
C TRP A 11 -1.83 6.94 4.25
N GLU A 12 -2.86 6.39 3.60
CA GLU A 12 -3.40 6.94 2.34
C GLU A 12 -3.67 8.44 2.47
N LYS A 13 -4.30 8.82 3.59
CA LYS A 13 -4.62 10.22 3.89
C LYS A 13 -3.37 11.05 4.14
N SER A 14 -2.42 10.57 4.94
CA SER A 14 -1.23 11.34 5.32
C SER A 14 -0.23 11.47 4.17
N ALA A 15 -0.13 10.46 3.31
CA ALA A 15 0.77 10.45 2.17
C ALA A 15 0.14 11.03 0.89
N HIS A 16 -1.16 11.36 0.90
CA HIS A 16 -1.93 11.75 -0.28
C HIS A 16 -1.81 10.74 -1.43
N ILE A 17 -1.82 9.44 -1.10
CA ILE A 17 -1.78 8.33 -2.04
C ILE A 17 -3.09 7.56 -1.94
N LEU A 18 -3.65 7.18 -3.09
CA LEU A 18 -4.77 6.25 -3.18
C LEU A 18 -4.24 4.90 -3.65
N PHE A 19 -4.36 3.86 -2.82
CA PHE A 19 -3.99 2.51 -3.26
C PHE A 19 -5.11 1.89 -4.10
N THR A 20 -4.73 1.10 -5.10
CA THR A 20 -5.67 0.20 -5.75
C THR A 20 -6.03 -0.95 -4.80
N LYS A 21 -7.14 -1.65 -5.06
CA LYS A 21 -7.51 -2.84 -4.28
C LYS A 21 -6.43 -3.92 -4.30
N GLU A 22 -5.73 -4.06 -5.43
CA GLU A 22 -4.63 -5.01 -5.59
C GLU A 22 -3.41 -4.60 -4.76
N GLN A 23 -3.03 -3.32 -4.78
CA GLN A 23 -1.97 -2.80 -3.92
C GLN A 23 -2.32 -2.97 -2.44
N GLU A 24 -3.55 -2.64 -2.02
CA GLU A 24 -4.01 -2.86 -0.64
C GLU A 24 -3.90 -4.33 -0.23
N ALA A 25 -4.29 -5.26 -1.10
CA ALA A 25 -4.18 -6.70 -0.83
C ALA A 25 -2.72 -7.15 -0.64
N ILE A 26 -1.81 -6.76 -1.55
CA ILE A 26 -0.39 -7.11 -1.49
C ILE A 26 0.26 -6.56 -0.20
N ILE A 27 -0.07 -5.32 0.15
CA ILE A 27 0.45 -4.64 1.35
C ILE A 27 -0.03 -5.38 2.61
N LEU A 28 -1.31 -5.75 2.69
CA LEU A 28 -1.86 -6.45 3.85
C LEU A 28 -1.40 -7.90 3.94
N GLU A 29 -1.18 -8.59 2.82
CA GLU A 29 -0.60 -9.94 2.81
C GLU A 29 0.81 -9.92 3.40
N ARG A 30 1.64 -8.94 3.00
CA ARG A 30 3.04 -8.84 3.47
C ARG A 30 3.22 -8.29 4.88
N PHE A 31 2.42 -7.30 5.26
CA PHE A 31 2.61 -6.57 6.52
C PHE A 31 1.46 -6.72 7.53
N GLY A 32 0.39 -7.43 7.14
CA GLY A 32 -0.76 -7.70 8.01
C GLY A 32 -0.62 -8.92 8.91
N THR A 33 0.49 -9.65 8.78
CA THR A 33 0.86 -10.75 9.67
C THR A 33 2.25 -10.49 10.26
N GLU A 34 2.49 -10.98 11.46
CA GLU A 34 3.78 -10.89 12.13
C GLU A 34 4.78 -11.85 11.46
N PRO A 35 6.00 -11.41 11.13
CA PRO A 35 7.04 -12.30 10.63
C PRO A 35 7.35 -13.41 11.65
N GLY A 36 7.32 -14.67 11.21
CA GLY A 36 7.51 -15.83 12.08
C GLY A 36 8.94 -16.03 12.61
N ASP A 37 9.88 -15.18 12.22
CA ASP A 37 11.30 -15.20 12.58
C ASP A 37 11.62 -14.27 13.77
N GLY A 38 10.61 -13.66 14.39
CA GLY A 38 10.79 -12.66 15.44
C GLY A 38 11.29 -11.31 14.92
N HIS A 39 11.30 -11.11 13.59
CA HIS A 39 11.61 -9.82 12.99
C HIS A 39 10.43 -8.87 13.13
N GLU A 40 10.65 -7.75 13.81
CA GLU A 40 9.68 -6.66 13.83
C GLU A 40 10.00 -5.61 12.78
N TRP A 41 9.09 -5.43 11.82
CA TRP A 41 9.17 -4.32 10.90
C TRP A 41 9.05 -2.97 11.61
N SER A 42 9.99 -2.06 11.36
CA SER A 42 9.85 -0.66 11.75
C SER A 42 8.83 0.06 10.85
N GLU A 43 8.30 1.20 11.32
CA GLU A 43 7.41 2.01 10.50
C GLU A 43 8.08 2.51 9.22
N GLN A 44 9.38 2.81 9.28
CA GLN A 44 10.15 3.27 8.13
C GLN A 44 10.34 2.16 7.09
N ASP A 45 10.64 0.93 7.51
CA ASP A 45 10.81 -0.19 6.58
C ASP A 45 9.51 -0.46 5.81
N ILE A 46 8.38 -0.45 6.52
CA ILE A 46 7.06 -0.61 5.89
C ILE A 46 6.82 0.55 4.90
N ALA A 47 7.23 1.78 5.24
CA ALA A 47 7.06 2.94 4.37
C ALA A 47 7.81 2.78 3.05
N GLU A 48 9.06 2.36 3.13
CA GLU A 48 9.90 2.14 1.96
C GLU A 48 9.38 0.99 1.10
N GLN A 49 8.91 -0.09 1.72
CA GLN A 49 8.36 -1.23 0.97
C GLN A 49 7.04 -0.90 0.28
N ILE A 50 6.15 -0.16 0.94
CA ILE A 50 4.91 0.30 0.30
C ILE A 50 5.22 1.20 -0.90
N ARG A 51 6.19 2.13 -0.78
CA ARG A 51 6.62 2.96 -1.91
C ARG A 51 7.13 2.11 -3.08
N LYS A 52 7.89 1.04 -2.81
CA LYS A 52 8.34 0.09 -3.85
C LYS A 52 7.15 -0.61 -4.52
N ILE A 53 6.19 -1.13 -3.74
CA ILE A 53 4.98 -1.78 -4.27
C ILE A 53 4.19 -0.83 -5.17
N VAL A 54 4.00 0.43 -4.77
CA VAL A 54 3.29 1.43 -5.58
C VAL A 54 4.02 1.73 -6.88
N ARG A 55 5.35 1.87 -6.81
CA ARG A 55 6.17 2.14 -7.99
C ARG A 55 6.18 0.97 -8.97
N ASP A 56 6.28 -0.25 -8.45
CA ASP A 56 6.43 -1.47 -9.26
C ASP A 56 5.07 -1.99 -9.77
N ASN A 57 3.96 -1.58 -9.14
CA ASN A 57 2.60 -1.83 -9.59
C ASN A 57 1.82 -0.51 -9.73
N PRO A 58 2.11 0.33 -10.73
CA PRO A 58 1.45 1.62 -10.88
C PRO A 58 -0.05 1.44 -11.13
N ALA A 59 -0.86 2.30 -10.51
CA ALA A 59 -2.29 2.31 -10.77
C ALA A 59 -2.53 2.52 -12.28
N PRO A 60 -3.52 1.83 -12.89
CA PRO A 60 -3.86 2.10 -14.28
C PRO A 60 -4.19 3.59 -14.44
N PRO A 61 -3.78 4.21 -15.55
CA PRO A 61 -4.11 5.61 -15.79
C PRO A 61 -5.63 5.77 -15.70
N PRO A 62 -6.12 6.91 -15.15
CA PRO A 62 -7.54 7.17 -15.10
C PRO A 62 -8.10 7.00 -16.51
N LYS A 63 -9.16 6.18 -16.64
CA LYS A 63 -9.85 6.05 -17.92
C LYS A 63 -10.30 7.44 -18.32
N LEU A 64 -9.80 7.94 -19.46
CA LEU A 64 -10.31 9.16 -20.04
C LEU A 64 -11.84 8.99 -20.17
N PRO A 65 -12.62 9.92 -19.61
CA PRO A 65 -14.06 9.83 -19.70
C PRO A 65 -14.47 9.80 -21.17
N ASP A 66 -15.53 9.07 -21.49
CA ASP A 66 -15.91 8.76 -22.87
C ASP A 66 -16.21 9.98 -23.74
N PHE A 67 -16.41 11.16 -23.15
CA PHE A 67 -16.57 12.43 -23.87
C PHE A 67 -15.26 13.04 -24.39
N LEU A 68 -14.10 12.43 -24.10
CA LEU A 68 -12.78 12.85 -24.60
C LEU A 68 -12.16 11.88 -25.62
N LYS A 69 -12.89 10.83 -26.02
CA LYS A 69 -12.49 9.87 -27.08
C LYS A 69 -13.17 10.22 -28.39
#